data_AF-A0A517YDA1-F1
#
_entry.id   AF-A0A517YDA1-F1
#
_cell.length_a   1.000
_cell.length_b   1.000
_cell.length_c   1.000
_cell.angle_alpha   90.00
_cell.angle_beta   90.00
_cell.angle_gamma   90.00
#
_symmetry.space_group_name_H-M   'P 1'
#
loop_
_entity.id
_entity.type
_entity.pdbx_description
1 polymer ?
#
loop_
_entity_poly.entity_id
_entity_poly.type
_entity_poly.pdbx_seq_one_letter_code
_entity_poly.pdbx_strand_id
1 'polypeptide(L)'
;MSTFLATTRSNDANSNKRVVRVIALLLVIIAGLTSLRSAEPDYVPKLGEFPPVTAGEYFAGELVAIDHVNRRGALRLDGDGVDDRYHHAESHRFAMLPYGMIRYHGAPAELRDIPIGTHLHGKFVLPPDGDQSIPPTKRTPKYVPKQNHALLLEDDFSFYLRQGQSWRVEAVDPVKGRLKVTATGQSVAVGLKGEQNFDFDGSTRVWKGRQIGGLNDLAPEQVVQVNLTWAPDWKNGQFHVADVWIDQESREVASEVQRQIHIRHQRHRWLAGWVDHVEHQAAGKGIVTVTLFGGMDNSLYDLARAQAKPGGGAALAAGEPTLRTWWQEHDSKSGPVLDFKDIPNPPPGSSGLQLRVQIDELLEGYRPGRIIRFRPNGFPSVKLPPEERVKSLDDR
;
A
#
# COMPACT_ATOMS: atom_id res chain seq x y z
N MET A 1 -42.80 -10.60 -77.78
CA MET A 1 -42.23 -9.57 -78.68
C MET A 1 -41.64 -8.49 -77.79
N SER A 2 -40.36 -8.63 -77.42
CA SER A 2 -39.20 -8.03 -78.10
C SER A 2 -39.12 -6.52 -77.81
N THR A 3 -38.28 -6.10 -76.84
CA THR A 3 -36.88 -5.62 -77.00
C THR A 3 -36.79 -4.13 -77.37
N PHE A 4 -35.86 -3.29 -76.92
CA PHE A 4 -34.56 -3.45 -76.24
C PHE A 4 -34.21 -2.11 -75.54
N LEU A 5 -33.57 -2.18 -74.37
CA LEU A 5 -32.81 -1.10 -73.73
C LEU A 5 -31.32 -1.26 -74.14
N ALA A 6 -30.63 -0.16 -74.45
CA ALA A 6 -29.17 -0.08 -74.39
C ALA A 6 -28.78 1.22 -73.66
N THR A 7 -28.35 1.12 -72.40
CA THR A 7 -26.95 1.08 -71.93
C THR A 7 -26.26 2.44 -71.90
N THR A 8 -25.94 2.91 -70.70
CA THR A 8 -24.64 3.53 -70.39
C THR A 8 -24.37 3.41 -68.88
N ARG A 9 -23.35 2.62 -68.53
CA ARG A 9 -22.65 2.62 -67.24
C ARG A 9 -21.24 3.13 -67.51
N SER A 10 -20.69 3.96 -66.62
CA SER A 10 -19.31 3.87 -66.10
C SER A 10 -18.93 5.19 -65.43
N ASN A 11 -18.59 5.16 -64.12
CA ASN A 11 -17.39 5.83 -63.57
C ASN A 11 -17.26 5.84 -62.03
N ASP A 12 -18.10 5.15 -61.24
CA ASP A 12 -18.01 5.25 -59.77
C ASP A 12 -17.05 4.27 -59.07
N ALA A 13 -16.49 3.26 -59.75
CA ALA A 13 -15.75 2.18 -59.10
C ALA A 13 -14.30 2.54 -58.67
N ASN A 14 -13.70 3.59 -59.24
CA ASN A 14 -12.30 3.96 -58.95
C ASN A 14 -12.15 5.01 -57.83
N SER A 15 -13.19 5.79 -57.54
CA SER A 15 -13.18 6.77 -56.44
C SER A 15 -13.17 6.07 -55.08
N ASN A 16 -14.03 5.06 -54.91
CA ASN A 16 -14.17 4.33 -53.64
C ASN A 16 -12.91 3.56 -53.23
N LYS A 17 -12.11 3.07 -54.18
CA LYS A 17 -10.86 2.35 -53.87
C LYS A 17 -9.74 3.27 -53.37
N ARG A 18 -9.73 4.55 -53.77
CA ARG A 18 -8.76 5.54 -53.27
C ARG A 18 -9.13 6.03 -51.87
N VAL A 19 -10.42 6.27 -51.61
CA VAL A 19 -10.92 6.69 -50.29
C VAL A 19 -10.68 5.59 -49.23
N VAL A 20 -10.94 4.33 -49.57
CA VAL A 20 -10.70 3.20 -48.64
C VAL A 20 -9.22 3.01 -48.33
N ARG A 21 -8.31 3.24 -49.29
CA ARG A 21 -6.86 3.15 -49.04
C ARG A 21 -6.33 4.30 -48.18
N VAL A 22 -6.87 5.51 -48.31
CA VAL A 22 -6.48 6.66 -47.46
C VAL A 22 -6.99 6.47 -46.03
N ILE A 23 -8.21 5.95 -45.84
CA ILE A 23 -8.75 5.63 -44.51
C ILE A 23 -7.96 4.49 -43.84
N ALA A 24 -7.57 3.46 -44.60
CA ALA A 24 -6.72 2.39 -44.07
C ALA A 24 -5.32 2.89 -43.66
N LEU A 25 -4.74 3.83 -44.41
CA LEU A 25 -3.43 4.41 -44.06
C LEU A 25 -3.51 5.33 -42.82
N LEU A 26 -4.61 6.09 -42.66
CA LEU A 26 -4.85 6.89 -41.44
C LEU A 26 -5.11 6.01 -40.21
N LEU A 27 -5.79 4.87 -40.35
CA LEU A 27 -5.99 3.90 -39.26
C LEU A 27 -4.70 3.20 -38.85
N VAL A 28 -3.76 2.97 -39.78
CA VAL A 28 -2.43 2.42 -39.47
C VAL A 28 -1.53 3.47 -38.79
N ILE A 29 -1.67 4.76 -39.11
CA ILE A 29 -0.94 5.83 -38.41
C ILE A 29 -1.51 6.07 -37.00
N ILE A 30 -2.83 5.92 -36.80
CA ILE A 30 -3.46 6.02 -35.47
C ILE A 30 -3.18 4.76 -34.62
N ALA A 31 -3.05 3.57 -35.22
CA ALA A 31 -2.62 2.35 -34.54
C ALA A 31 -1.09 2.29 -34.27
N GLY A 32 -0.32 3.16 -34.93
CA GLY A 32 1.13 3.32 -34.72
C GLY A 32 1.51 4.20 -33.53
N LEU A 33 0.56 4.93 -32.94
CA LEU A 33 0.70 5.52 -31.61
C LEU A 33 0.45 4.46 -30.54
N THR A 34 1.17 3.33 -30.65
CA THR A 34 1.41 2.50 -29.48
C THR A 34 2.13 3.38 -28.47
N SER A 35 1.50 3.52 -27.31
CA SER A 35 1.98 4.26 -26.15
C SER A 35 3.51 4.19 -26.03
N LEU A 36 4.22 5.23 -26.51
CA LEU A 36 5.42 5.69 -25.85
C LEU A 36 4.94 6.21 -24.49
N ARG A 37 4.76 5.28 -23.56
CA ARG A 37 4.73 5.61 -22.15
C ARG A 37 6.13 6.15 -21.88
N SER A 38 6.29 7.47 -21.96
CA SER A 38 7.46 8.11 -21.37
C SER A 38 7.53 7.54 -19.97
N ALA A 39 8.63 6.87 -19.62
CA ALA A 39 8.88 6.56 -18.22
C ALA A 39 8.68 7.87 -17.46
N GLU A 40 7.68 7.93 -16.58
CA GLU A 40 7.53 9.11 -15.75
C GLU A 40 8.84 9.26 -14.98
N PRO A 41 9.40 10.48 -14.87
CA PRO A 41 10.64 10.67 -14.14
C PRO A 41 10.45 10.11 -12.73
N ASP A 42 11.49 9.44 -12.22
CA ASP A 42 11.44 8.87 -10.89
C ASP A 42 11.01 9.92 -9.86
N TYR A 43 10.01 9.59 -9.05
CA TYR A 43 9.51 10.50 -8.04
C TYR A 43 10.41 10.51 -6.81
N VAL A 44 10.89 11.70 -6.44
CA VAL A 44 11.58 11.99 -5.17
C VAL A 44 10.59 12.68 -4.22
N PRO A 45 10.27 12.08 -3.06
CA PRO A 45 9.39 12.70 -2.08
C PRO A 45 9.95 14.02 -1.56
N LYS A 46 9.07 15.00 -1.41
CA LYS A 46 9.39 16.31 -0.82
C LYS A 46 8.74 16.46 0.55
N LEU A 47 9.41 17.21 1.42
CA LEU A 47 8.88 17.51 2.74
C LEU A 47 7.59 18.34 2.62
N GLY A 48 6.53 17.91 3.30
CA GLY A 48 5.24 18.61 3.32
C GLY A 48 4.41 18.48 2.04
N GLU A 49 4.80 17.60 1.11
CA GLU A 49 4.06 17.35 -0.14
C GLU A 49 3.64 15.87 -0.22
N PHE A 50 2.35 15.65 -0.48
CA PHE A 50 1.86 14.29 -0.75
C PHE A 50 2.16 13.92 -2.20
N PRO A 51 2.43 12.63 -2.48
CA PRO A 51 2.76 12.17 -3.82
C PRO A 51 1.54 12.24 -4.76
N PRO A 52 1.76 12.40 -6.07
CA PRO A 52 0.70 12.20 -7.06
C PRO A 52 0.23 10.74 -7.10
N VAL A 53 -0.97 10.50 -7.63
CA VAL A 53 -1.58 9.15 -7.74
C VAL A 53 -0.74 8.18 -8.58
N THR A 54 0.03 8.71 -9.53
CA THR A 54 0.91 7.93 -10.41
C THR A 54 2.25 7.59 -9.79
N ALA A 55 2.59 8.16 -8.62
CA ALA A 55 3.88 7.92 -7.99
C ALA A 55 4.07 6.47 -7.56
N GLY A 56 5.31 6.02 -7.70
CA GLY A 56 5.80 4.76 -7.19
C GLY A 56 5.87 3.68 -8.25
N GLU A 57 7.00 2.97 -8.24
CA GLU A 57 7.23 1.76 -8.99
C GLU A 57 6.71 0.54 -8.24
N TYR A 58 6.15 -0.41 -8.97
CA TYR A 58 5.62 -1.63 -8.38
C TYR A 58 6.73 -2.67 -8.21
N PHE A 59 6.90 -3.16 -6.98
CA PHE A 59 7.70 -4.34 -6.68
C PHE A 59 6.93 -5.29 -5.78
N ALA A 60 7.17 -6.58 -5.94
CA ALA A 60 6.63 -7.61 -5.07
C ALA A 60 7.73 -8.58 -4.63
N GLY A 61 7.52 -9.24 -3.49
CA GLY A 61 8.49 -10.15 -2.92
C GLY A 61 8.17 -10.56 -1.49
N GLU A 62 8.92 -11.54 -0.98
CA GLU A 62 8.78 -12.06 0.38
C GLU A 62 9.44 -11.12 1.40
N LEU A 63 8.74 -10.80 2.48
CA LEU A 63 9.28 -10.06 3.62
C LEU A 63 10.28 -10.91 4.41
N VAL A 64 11.56 -10.53 4.40
CA VAL A 64 12.66 -11.31 5.02
C VAL A 64 13.28 -10.63 6.25
N ALA A 65 13.01 -9.35 6.47
CA ALA A 65 13.47 -8.62 7.65
C ALA A 65 12.50 -7.49 8.02
N ILE A 66 12.34 -7.24 9.33
CA ILE A 66 11.44 -6.22 9.87
C ILE A 66 12.11 -5.46 11.02
N ASP A 67 12.10 -4.13 10.93
CA ASP A 67 12.24 -3.20 12.04
C ASP A 67 11.00 -2.31 12.10
N HIS A 68 9.97 -2.80 12.78
CA HIS A 68 8.67 -2.13 12.84
C HIS A 68 8.70 -0.80 13.60
N VAL A 69 9.62 -0.62 14.55
CA VAL A 69 9.75 0.62 15.33
C VAL A 69 10.23 1.76 14.43
N ASN A 70 11.22 1.47 13.57
CA ASN A 70 11.71 2.45 12.60
C ASN A 70 11.01 2.36 11.24
N ARG A 71 9.96 1.54 11.12
CA ARG A 71 9.20 1.28 9.89
C ARG A 71 10.09 0.93 8.69
N ARG A 72 11.04 0.01 8.90
CA ARG A 72 11.98 -0.47 7.88
C ARG A 72 11.85 -1.98 7.71
N GLY A 73 12.23 -2.48 6.54
CA GLY A 73 12.26 -3.90 6.28
C GLY A 73 13.12 -4.25 5.08
N ALA A 74 13.05 -5.51 4.66
CA ALA A 74 13.65 -5.96 3.41
C ALA A 74 12.76 -7.00 2.73
N LEU A 75 12.63 -6.86 1.41
CA LEU A 75 11.97 -7.83 0.55
C LEU A 75 13.00 -8.65 -0.21
N ARG A 76 12.81 -9.96 -0.28
CA ARG A 76 13.37 -10.76 -1.36
C ARG A 76 12.42 -10.63 -2.55
N LEU A 77 12.83 -9.84 -3.55
CA LEU A 77 12.00 -9.57 -4.72
C LEU A 77 11.69 -10.84 -5.50
N ASP A 78 10.53 -10.84 -6.16
CA ASP A 78 10.10 -11.94 -7.03
C ASP A 78 11.15 -12.29 -8.08
N GLY A 79 11.24 -13.59 -8.38
CA GLY A 79 12.09 -14.09 -9.43
C GLY A 79 11.62 -13.63 -10.81
N ASP A 80 12.58 -13.26 -11.66
CA ASP A 80 12.37 -12.90 -13.06
C ASP A 80 12.90 -13.99 -14.02
N GLY A 81 13.16 -15.20 -13.52
CA GLY A 81 13.76 -16.30 -14.28
C GLY A 81 15.26 -16.14 -14.55
N VAL A 82 15.92 -15.11 -14.01
CA VAL A 82 17.37 -14.88 -14.21
C VAL A 82 18.17 -15.50 -13.06
N ASP A 83 18.84 -16.62 -13.35
CA ASP A 83 19.62 -17.38 -12.35
C ASP A 83 20.74 -16.56 -11.67
N ASP A 84 21.37 -15.62 -12.37
CA ASP A 84 22.42 -14.78 -11.76
C ASP A 84 21.85 -13.87 -10.66
N ARG A 85 20.63 -13.35 -10.86
CA ARG A 85 19.94 -12.53 -9.86
C ARG A 85 19.67 -13.35 -8.60
N TYR A 86 19.27 -14.61 -8.76
CA TYR A 86 18.95 -15.51 -7.65
C TYR A 86 20.10 -15.65 -6.63
N HIS A 87 21.35 -15.78 -7.10
CA HIS A 87 22.49 -16.00 -6.22
C HIS A 87 23.17 -14.72 -5.71
N HIS A 88 22.92 -13.59 -6.36
CA HIS A 88 23.69 -12.37 -6.14
C HIS A 88 22.87 -11.13 -5.77
N ALA A 89 21.54 -11.16 -5.90
CA ALA A 89 20.72 -10.04 -5.49
C ALA A 89 20.66 -9.95 -3.96
N GLU A 90 21.04 -8.78 -3.45
CA GLU A 90 20.76 -8.43 -2.06
C GLU A 90 19.24 -8.25 -1.89
N SER A 91 18.72 -8.48 -0.68
CA SER A 91 17.33 -8.15 -0.39
C SER A 91 17.08 -6.66 -0.57
N HIS A 92 15.97 -6.32 -1.23
CA HIS A 92 15.52 -4.95 -1.43
C HIS A 92 15.07 -4.36 -0.10
N ARG A 93 15.97 -3.63 0.56
CA ARG A 93 15.69 -2.91 1.80
C ARG A 93 14.76 -1.74 1.52
N PHE A 94 13.85 -1.48 2.44
CA PHE A 94 12.92 -0.37 2.34
C PHE A 94 12.71 0.36 3.67
N ALA A 95 12.25 1.60 3.56
CA ALA A 95 11.74 2.42 4.65
C ALA A 95 10.33 2.92 4.28
N MET A 96 9.40 2.92 5.22
CA MET A 96 8.09 3.50 4.98
C MET A 96 8.18 5.02 5.01
N LEU A 97 7.53 5.69 4.06
CA LEU A 97 7.25 7.11 4.21
C LEU A 97 6.31 7.35 5.40
N PRO A 98 6.31 8.55 6.02
CA PRO A 98 5.45 8.84 7.17
C PRO A 98 3.96 8.61 6.85
N TYR A 99 3.53 8.98 5.65
CA TYR A 99 2.18 8.77 5.13
C TYR A 99 2.02 7.47 4.32
N GLY A 100 3.03 6.60 4.34
CA GLY A 100 3.01 5.30 3.68
C GLY A 100 2.03 4.36 4.37
N MET A 101 1.19 3.70 3.59
CA MET A 101 0.09 2.87 4.07
C MET A 101 0.45 1.39 4.04
N ILE A 102 -0.10 0.61 4.96
CA ILE A 102 0.09 -0.85 5.02
C ILE A 102 -1.28 -1.49 5.15
N ARG A 103 -1.53 -2.56 4.39
CA ARG A 103 -2.72 -3.41 4.53
C ARG A 103 -2.32 -4.85 4.71
N TYR A 104 -3.07 -5.54 5.56
CA TYR A 104 -2.92 -6.96 5.82
C TYR A 104 -4.31 -7.56 5.98
N HIS A 105 -4.54 -8.75 5.42
CA HIS A 105 -5.84 -9.43 5.47
C HIS A 105 -7.04 -8.53 5.12
N GLY A 106 -6.89 -7.61 4.18
CA GLY A 106 -7.96 -6.73 3.70
C GLY A 106 -8.22 -5.48 4.55
N ALA A 107 -7.50 -5.28 5.66
CA ALA A 107 -7.67 -4.14 6.57
C ALA A 107 -6.37 -3.32 6.74
N PRO A 108 -6.44 -2.06 7.22
CA PRO A 108 -5.27 -1.30 7.64
C PRO A 108 -4.38 -2.06 8.62
N ALA A 109 -3.08 -1.86 8.52
CA ALA A 109 -2.10 -2.58 9.32
C ALA A 109 -0.87 -1.73 9.65
N GLU A 110 -0.04 -2.26 10.54
CA GLU A 110 1.31 -1.79 10.80
C GLU A 110 2.33 -2.86 10.42
N LEU A 111 3.59 -2.47 10.20
CA LEU A 111 4.63 -3.42 9.76
C LEU A 111 4.85 -4.56 10.76
N ARG A 112 4.53 -4.35 12.04
CA ARG A 112 4.60 -5.38 13.10
C ARG A 112 3.52 -6.45 13.00
N ASP A 113 2.45 -6.18 12.27
CA ASP A 113 1.30 -7.09 12.13
C ASP A 113 1.59 -8.16 11.06
N ILE A 114 2.54 -7.89 10.16
CA ILE A 114 2.89 -8.75 9.03
C ILE A 114 3.98 -9.74 9.47
N PRO A 115 3.75 -11.05 9.37
CA PRO A 115 4.78 -12.05 9.63
C PRO A 115 5.94 -11.98 8.61
N ILE A 116 7.15 -12.31 9.07
CA ILE A 116 8.25 -12.63 8.16
C ILE A 116 7.86 -13.87 7.34
N GLY A 117 8.17 -13.87 6.05
CA GLY A 117 7.77 -14.91 5.10
C GLY A 117 6.50 -14.55 4.30
N THR A 118 5.77 -13.51 4.67
CA THR A 118 4.62 -13.05 3.89
C THR A 118 5.08 -12.42 2.58
N HIS A 119 4.49 -12.85 1.46
CA HIS A 119 4.64 -12.19 0.17
C HIS A 119 3.87 -10.86 0.16
N LEU A 120 4.56 -9.79 -0.23
CA LEU A 120 4.05 -8.43 -0.21
C LEU A 120 4.13 -7.80 -1.60
N HIS A 121 3.12 -7.01 -1.90
CA HIS A 121 3.04 -6.10 -3.03
C HIS A 121 3.26 -4.67 -2.54
N GLY A 122 4.13 -3.92 -3.21
CA GLY A 122 4.42 -2.55 -2.81
C GLY A 122 4.53 -1.55 -3.94
N LYS A 123 4.34 -0.28 -3.58
CA LYS A 123 4.67 0.88 -4.42
C LYS A 123 5.82 1.64 -3.78
N PHE A 124 6.91 1.80 -4.52
CA PHE A 124 8.16 2.35 -4.01
C PHE A 124 8.62 3.56 -4.81
N VAL A 125 9.13 4.57 -4.11
CA VAL A 125 9.68 5.80 -4.68
C VAL A 125 11.15 5.95 -4.30
N LEU A 126 11.84 6.93 -4.91
CA LEU A 126 13.20 7.26 -4.52
C LEU A 126 13.26 7.73 -3.06
N PRO A 127 14.42 7.59 -2.39
CA PRO A 127 14.60 8.19 -1.08
C PRO A 127 14.40 9.71 -1.14
N PRO A 128 13.80 10.32 -0.09
CA PRO A 128 13.82 11.77 0.07
C PRO A 128 15.25 12.32 0.07
N ASP A 129 15.42 13.57 -0.36
CA ASP A 129 16.73 14.21 -0.40
C ASP A 129 17.38 14.23 1.01
N GLY A 130 18.60 13.69 1.09
CA GLY A 130 19.36 13.60 2.34
C GLY A 130 18.92 12.50 3.31
N ASP A 131 17.95 11.65 2.95
CA ASP A 131 17.53 10.54 3.78
C ASP A 131 18.63 9.47 3.89
N GLN A 132 18.92 9.05 5.13
CA GLN A 132 19.94 8.05 5.47
C GLN A 132 19.33 6.81 6.15
N SER A 133 18.01 6.64 6.08
CA SER A 133 17.28 5.57 6.76
C SER A 133 17.67 4.18 6.29
N ILE A 134 18.07 4.08 5.02
CA ILE A 134 18.61 2.85 4.44
C ILE A 134 20.08 3.10 4.18
N PRO A 135 20.99 2.55 5.00
CA PRO A 135 22.41 2.76 4.80
C PRO A 135 22.85 2.12 3.48
N PRO A 136 23.76 2.77 2.74
CA PRO A 136 24.30 2.22 1.52
C PRO A 136 25.00 0.88 1.79
N THR A 137 24.86 -0.06 0.86
CA THR A 137 25.54 -1.36 0.98
C THR A 137 27.01 -1.22 0.59
N LYS A 138 27.87 -2.06 1.16
CA LYS A 138 29.33 -1.99 0.95
C LYS A 138 29.74 -2.31 -0.49
N ARG A 139 28.88 -3.01 -1.23
CA ARG A 139 29.05 -3.38 -2.63
C ARG A 139 27.98 -2.66 -3.43
N THR A 140 28.28 -2.28 -4.67
CA THR A 140 27.26 -1.74 -5.58
C THR A 140 26.14 -2.77 -5.73
N PRO A 141 24.91 -2.46 -5.28
CA PRO A 141 23.84 -3.44 -5.30
C PRO A 141 23.49 -3.75 -6.76
N LYS A 142 23.64 -5.03 -7.13
CA LYS A 142 23.25 -5.56 -8.44
C LYS A 142 21.82 -6.05 -8.33
N TYR A 143 20.98 -5.72 -9.32
CA TYR A 143 19.57 -6.15 -9.39
C TYR A 143 18.62 -5.61 -8.32
N VAL A 144 19.07 -4.72 -7.45
CA VAL A 144 18.20 -4.07 -6.46
C VAL A 144 17.71 -2.74 -7.03
N PRO A 145 16.38 -2.51 -7.09
CA PRO A 145 15.84 -1.22 -7.47
C PRO A 145 16.31 -0.09 -6.55
N LYS A 146 16.46 1.10 -7.12
CA LYS A 146 16.85 2.32 -6.38
C LYS A 146 15.69 2.92 -5.57
N GLN A 147 14.46 2.66 -5.99
CA GLN A 147 13.25 3.13 -5.30
C GLN A 147 13.03 2.25 -4.08
N ASN A 148 13.39 2.77 -2.91
CA ASN A 148 13.44 2.01 -1.66
C ASN A 148 12.58 2.64 -0.55
N HIS A 149 11.75 3.62 -0.87
CA HIS A 149 10.82 4.22 0.08
C HIS A 149 9.38 3.82 -0.26
N ALA A 150 8.72 3.12 0.66
CA ALA A 150 7.41 2.54 0.43
C ALA A 150 6.28 3.55 0.68
N LEU A 151 5.41 3.69 -0.32
CA LEU A 151 4.13 4.40 -0.25
C LEU A 151 2.99 3.47 0.19
N LEU A 152 3.08 2.21 -0.21
CA LEU A 152 2.05 1.20 0.02
C LEU A 152 2.74 -0.16 0.15
N LEU A 153 2.29 -0.95 1.12
CA LEU A 153 2.57 -2.38 1.24
C LEU A 153 1.28 -3.15 1.51
N GLU A 154 1.09 -4.27 0.83
CA GLU A 154 -0.11 -5.11 0.93
C GLU A 154 0.29 -6.58 0.83
N ASP A 155 -0.30 -7.46 1.64
CA ASP A 155 -0.25 -8.91 1.37
C ASP A 155 -1.08 -9.26 0.12
N ASP A 156 -0.90 -10.47 -0.42
CA ASP A 156 -1.66 -10.95 -1.58
C ASP A 156 -3.17 -10.79 -1.37
N PHE A 157 -3.68 -11.19 -0.20
CA PHE A 157 -5.09 -11.05 0.15
C PHE A 157 -5.56 -9.61 -0.03
N SER A 158 -4.87 -8.63 0.59
CA SER A 158 -5.29 -7.23 0.51
C SER A 158 -5.14 -6.68 -0.91
N PHE A 159 -4.05 -7.01 -1.58
CA PHE A 159 -3.72 -6.49 -2.91
C PHE A 159 -4.73 -6.95 -3.97
N TYR A 160 -5.04 -8.24 -4.02
CA TYR A 160 -6.00 -8.79 -4.98
C TYR A 160 -7.43 -8.39 -4.61
N LEU A 161 -7.81 -8.42 -3.32
CA LEU A 161 -9.13 -7.97 -2.87
C LEU A 161 -9.39 -6.51 -3.25
N ARG A 162 -8.43 -5.60 -3.01
CA ARG A 162 -8.57 -4.17 -3.34
C ARG A 162 -8.75 -3.93 -4.84
N GLN A 163 -8.20 -4.79 -5.67
CA GLN A 163 -8.32 -4.69 -7.13
C GLN A 163 -9.50 -5.49 -7.70
N GLY A 164 -10.31 -6.14 -6.85
CA GLY A 164 -11.46 -6.93 -7.28
C GLY A 164 -11.09 -8.27 -7.93
N GLN A 165 -9.87 -8.77 -7.71
CA GLN A 165 -9.46 -10.10 -8.15
C GLN A 165 -9.62 -11.12 -7.01
N SER A 166 -10.00 -12.34 -7.36
CA SER A 166 -10.01 -13.52 -6.49
C SER A 166 -9.53 -14.74 -7.27
N TRP A 167 -9.45 -15.90 -6.64
CA TRP A 167 -8.93 -17.13 -7.25
C TRP A 167 -10.00 -18.20 -7.25
N ARG A 168 -10.40 -18.71 -8.42
CA ARG A 168 -11.25 -19.92 -8.48
C ARG A 168 -10.36 -21.15 -8.47
N VAL A 169 -10.64 -22.10 -7.59
CA VAL A 169 -9.93 -23.39 -7.53
C VAL A 169 -10.37 -24.26 -8.70
N GLU A 170 -9.42 -24.66 -9.53
CA GLU A 170 -9.66 -25.55 -10.68
C GLU A 170 -9.38 -27.01 -10.30
N ALA A 171 -8.30 -27.25 -9.54
CA ALA A 171 -7.93 -28.58 -9.08
C ALA A 171 -7.11 -28.51 -7.79
N VAL A 172 -7.31 -29.51 -6.93
CA VAL A 172 -6.55 -29.75 -5.71
C VAL A 172 -5.88 -31.11 -5.86
N ASP A 173 -4.55 -31.16 -5.87
CA ASP A 173 -3.77 -32.41 -5.91
C ASP A 173 -2.93 -32.54 -4.63
N PRO A 174 -3.48 -33.12 -3.55
CA PRO A 174 -2.78 -33.28 -2.28
C PRO A 174 -1.57 -34.23 -2.37
N VAL A 175 -1.56 -35.14 -3.33
CA VAL A 175 -0.45 -36.11 -3.50
C VAL A 175 0.77 -35.40 -4.07
N LYS A 176 0.58 -34.46 -5.00
CA LYS A 176 1.67 -33.64 -5.55
C LYS A 176 1.90 -32.33 -4.79
N GLY A 177 1.02 -31.99 -3.85
CA GLY A 177 1.06 -30.71 -3.13
C GLY A 177 0.82 -29.51 -4.05
N ARG A 178 -0.09 -29.65 -5.04
CA ARG A 178 -0.35 -28.61 -6.05
C ARG A 178 -1.79 -28.12 -6.03
N LEU A 179 -1.97 -26.81 -5.90
CA LEU A 179 -3.25 -26.11 -5.95
C LEU A 179 -3.32 -25.29 -7.24
N LYS A 180 -4.16 -25.76 -8.17
CA LYS A 180 -4.38 -25.07 -9.43
C LYS A 180 -5.54 -24.09 -9.28
N VAL A 181 -5.30 -22.83 -9.59
CA VAL A 181 -6.32 -21.77 -9.54
C VAL A 181 -6.33 -20.93 -10.82
N THR A 182 -7.46 -20.29 -11.09
CA THR A 182 -7.57 -19.27 -12.15
C THR A 182 -8.08 -17.97 -11.55
N ALA A 183 -7.43 -16.86 -11.91
CA ALA A 183 -7.90 -15.53 -11.54
C ALA A 183 -9.34 -15.30 -12.02
N THR A 184 -10.18 -14.75 -11.15
CA THR A 184 -11.57 -14.35 -11.43
C THR A 184 -11.83 -12.94 -10.87
N GLY A 185 -12.90 -12.30 -11.36
CA GLY A 185 -13.19 -10.89 -11.07
C GLY A 185 -12.47 -9.93 -12.02
N GLN A 186 -12.03 -8.79 -11.49
CA GLN A 186 -11.34 -7.77 -12.27
C GLN A 186 -9.86 -8.13 -12.45
N SER A 187 -9.38 -8.06 -13.69
CA SER A 187 -7.98 -8.32 -14.00
C SER A 187 -7.08 -7.21 -13.43
N VAL A 188 -6.08 -7.60 -12.65
CA VAL A 188 -5.09 -6.67 -12.11
C VAL A 188 -4.16 -6.13 -13.21
N ALA A 189 -3.67 -4.90 -13.05
CA ALA A 189 -2.70 -4.32 -13.97
C ALA A 189 -1.30 -4.93 -13.80
N VAL A 190 -0.90 -5.21 -12.56
CA VAL A 190 0.38 -5.79 -12.14
C VAL A 190 0.13 -6.90 -11.11
N GLY A 191 1.07 -7.82 -10.92
CA GLY A 191 0.90 -9.02 -10.09
C GLY A 191 0.48 -10.26 -10.88
N LEU A 192 0.09 -11.33 -10.18
CA LEU A 192 -0.26 -12.62 -10.78
C LEU A 192 -1.62 -12.56 -11.47
N LYS A 193 -1.72 -13.23 -12.63
CA LYS A 193 -2.91 -13.22 -13.51
C LYS A 193 -3.18 -14.60 -14.10
N GLY A 194 -4.39 -14.80 -14.58
CA GLY A 194 -4.77 -16.02 -15.31
C GLY A 194 -4.63 -17.27 -14.45
N GLU A 195 -4.20 -18.36 -15.06
CA GLU A 195 -3.98 -19.63 -14.39
C GLU A 195 -2.68 -19.58 -13.57
N GLN A 196 -2.74 -20.06 -12.33
CA GLN A 196 -1.62 -20.20 -11.41
C GLN A 196 -1.61 -21.60 -10.82
N ASN A 197 -0.42 -22.10 -10.50
CA ASN A 197 -0.23 -23.37 -9.83
C ASN A 197 0.65 -23.14 -8.61
N PHE A 198 0.04 -23.20 -7.43
CA PHE A 198 0.72 -22.96 -6.16
C PHE A 198 1.08 -24.27 -5.47
N ASP A 199 2.17 -24.24 -4.71
CA ASP A 199 2.48 -25.28 -3.75
C ASP A 199 1.57 -25.15 -2.53
N PHE A 200 1.15 -26.28 -1.97
CA PHE A 200 0.45 -26.32 -0.69
C PHE A 200 0.75 -27.64 0.01
N ASP A 201 0.77 -27.63 1.34
CA ASP A 201 1.00 -28.83 2.15
C ASP A 201 0.30 -28.74 3.52
N GLY A 202 0.66 -29.62 4.46
CA GLY A 202 0.08 -29.64 5.81
C GLY A 202 0.32 -28.38 6.65
N SER A 203 1.19 -27.47 6.21
CA SER A 203 1.42 -26.17 6.84
C SER A 203 0.48 -25.07 6.34
N THR A 204 -0.19 -25.27 5.19
CA THR A 204 -1.17 -24.33 4.64
C THR A 204 -2.38 -24.19 5.57
N ARG A 205 -2.65 -22.97 6.03
CA ARG A 205 -3.79 -22.67 6.89
C ARG A 205 -5.05 -22.45 6.05
N VAL A 206 -5.97 -23.41 6.10
CA VAL A 206 -7.27 -23.32 5.44
C VAL A 206 -8.26 -22.64 6.38
N TRP A 207 -8.78 -21.48 6.01
CA TRP A 207 -9.76 -20.72 6.80
C TRP A 207 -11.15 -20.93 6.26
N LYS A 208 -12.07 -21.38 7.12
CA LYS A 208 -13.46 -21.70 6.80
C LYS A 208 -14.39 -21.14 7.86
N GLY A 209 -15.30 -20.25 7.47
CA GLY A 209 -16.10 -19.47 8.41
C GLY A 209 -15.23 -18.82 9.48
N ARG A 210 -15.44 -19.16 10.75
CA ARG A 210 -14.75 -18.57 11.90
C ARG A 210 -13.62 -19.42 12.48
N GLN A 211 -13.15 -20.44 11.77
CA GLN A 211 -12.16 -21.40 12.26
C GLN A 211 -11.13 -21.80 11.20
N ILE A 212 -10.07 -22.48 11.64
CA ILE A 212 -9.13 -23.18 10.75
C ILE A 212 -9.73 -24.55 10.43
N GLY A 213 -9.96 -24.81 9.15
CA GLY A 213 -10.39 -26.10 8.59
C GLY A 213 -9.21 -27.01 8.24
N GLY A 214 -9.50 -28.09 7.53
CA GLY A 214 -8.49 -29.02 7.02
C GLY A 214 -8.24 -28.86 5.52
N LEU A 215 -7.16 -29.46 5.00
CA LEU A 215 -6.90 -29.49 3.56
C LEU A 215 -8.04 -30.11 2.73
N ASN A 216 -8.80 -31.04 3.33
CA ASN A 216 -9.96 -31.66 2.69
C ASN A 216 -11.16 -30.70 2.54
N ASP A 217 -11.12 -29.51 3.15
CA ASP A 217 -12.11 -28.47 2.92
C ASP A 217 -11.86 -27.70 1.61
N LEU A 218 -10.67 -27.81 1.01
CA LEU A 218 -10.37 -27.27 -0.31
C LEU A 218 -11.01 -28.14 -1.40
N ALA A 219 -11.77 -27.52 -2.28
CA ALA A 219 -12.48 -28.19 -3.36
C ALA A 219 -12.47 -27.34 -4.64
N PRO A 220 -12.55 -27.96 -5.82
CA PRO A 220 -12.79 -27.26 -7.08
C PRO A 220 -14.02 -26.35 -7.01
N GLU A 221 -14.04 -25.32 -7.87
CA GLU A 221 -15.06 -24.27 -7.99
C GLU A 221 -15.14 -23.29 -6.81
N GLN A 222 -14.40 -23.49 -5.71
CA GLN A 222 -14.33 -22.51 -4.63
C GLN A 222 -13.66 -21.22 -5.09
N VAL A 223 -14.24 -20.07 -4.72
CA VAL A 223 -13.63 -18.75 -4.91
C VAL A 223 -12.94 -18.34 -3.63
N VAL A 224 -11.61 -18.29 -3.68
CA VAL A 224 -10.73 -18.12 -2.53
C VAL A 224 -9.91 -16.83 -2.62
N GLN A 225 -9.42 -16.40 -1.46
CA GLN A 225 -8.26 -15.51 -1.38
C GLN A 225 -7.09 -16.29 -0.78
N VAL A 226 -5.86 -15.92 -1.15
CA VAL A 226 -4.65 -16.57 -0.66
C VAL A 226 -3.68 -15.54 -0.12
N ASN A 227 -2.84 -15.96 0.83
CA ASN A 227 -1.57 -15.32 1.11
C ASN A 227 -0.44 -16.28 0.77
N LEU A 228 0.55 -15.76 0.06
CA LEU A 228 1.65 -16.54 -0.46
C LEU A 228 2.90 -16.38 0.43
N THR A 229 3.76 -17.37 0.31
CA THR A 229 5.11 -17.39 0.85
C THR A 229 6.01 -18.09 -0.16
N TRP A 230 7.31 -18.07 0.11
CA TRP A 230 8.31 -18.64 -0.76
C TRP A 230 8.15 -20.15 -0.99
N ALA A 231 8.40 -20.58 -2.22
CA ALA A 231 8.53 -21.98 -2.61
C ALA A 231 9.95 -22.26 -3.14
N PRO A 232 10.42 -23.52 -3.16
CA PRO A 232 11.73 -23.86 -3.70
C PRO A 232 12.00 -23.32 -5.12
N ASP A 233 10.97 -23.30 -5.98
CA ASP A 233 11.04 -22.83 -7.37
C ASP A 233 10.62 -21.36 -7.56
N TRP A 234 10.59 -20.56 -6.49
CA TRP A 234 10.23 -19.13 -6.52
C TRP A 234 10.95 -18.28 -7.56
N LYS A 235 12.18 -18.64 -7.93
CA LYS A 235 12.96 -17.91 -8.94
C LYS A 235 12.23 -17.89 -10.30
N ASN A 236 11.32 -18.84 -10.49
CA ASN A 236 10.46 -19.00 -11.66
C ASN A 236 9.02 -18.50 -11.40
N GLY A 237 8.79 -17.70 -10.35
CA GLY A 237 7.47 -17.19 -9.97
C GLY A 237 6.53 -18.25 -9.37
N GLN A 238 7.08 -19.33 -8.80
CA GLN A 238 6.28 -20.32 -8.06
C GLN A 238 6.20 -19.95 -6.58
N PHE A 239 5.02 -20.14 -5.98
CA PHE A 239 4.77 -19.73 -4.60
C PHE A 239 4.06 -20.84 -3.83
N HIS A 240 4.24 -20.82 -2.52
CA HIS A 240 3.54 -21.68 -1.59
C HIS A 240 2.39 -20.92 -0.93
N VAL A 241 1.25 -21.58 -0.74
CA VAL A 241 0.09 -21.00 -0.05
C VAL A 241 0.28 -21.12 1.45
N ALA A 242 0.53 -19.99 2.12
CA ALA A 242 0.60 -19.95 3.59
C ALA A 242 -0.80 -19.97 4.22
N ASP A 243 -1.73 -19.20 3.63
CA ASP A 243 -3.13 -19.11 4.06
C ASP A 243 -4.06 -19.13 2.85
N VAL A 244 -5.22 -19.77 3.01
CA VAL A 244 -6.29 -19.76 2.01
C VAL A 244 -7.64 -19.59 2.70
N TRP A 245 -8.41 -18.58 2.27
CA TRP A 245 -9.75 -18.28 2.78
C TRP A 245 -10.79 -18.74 1.75
N ILE A 246 -11.51 -19.81 2.10
CA ILE A 246 -12.31 -20.56 1.12
C ILE A 246 -13.75 -20.07 0.97
N ASP A 247 -14.18 -19.16 1.85
CA ASP A 247 -15.53 -18.61 1.86
C ASP A 247 -15.54 -17.12 2.24
N GLN A 248 -16.70 -16.47 2.09
CA GLN A 248 -16.83 -15.04 2.38
C GLN A 248 -16.68 -14.73 3.87
N GLU A 249 -17.24 -15.57 4.75
CA GLU A 249 -17.22 -15.35 6.20
C GLU A 249 -15.78 -15.37 6.73
N SER A 250 -14.94 -16.30 6.28
CA SER A 250 -13.54 -16.39 6.67
C SER A 250 -12.73 -15.16 6.25
N ARG A 251 -12.99 -14.60 5.07
CA ARG A 251 -12.38 -13.35 4.61
C ARG A 251 -12.77 -12.15 5.47
N GLU A 252 -14.05 -12.07 5.83
CA GLU A 252 -14.59 -11.00 6.68
C GLU A 252 -14.05 -11.09 8.11
N VAL A 253 -13.95 -12.30 8.66
CA VAL A 253 -13.36 -12.55 9.98
C VAL A 253 -11.89 -12.12 10.01
N ALA A 254 -11.10 -12.49 9.01
CA ALA A 254 -9.69 -12.10 8.94
C ALA A 254 -9.53 -10.57 8.84
N SER A 255 -10.34 -9.92 8.00
CA SER A 255 -10.37 -8.46 7.86
C SER A 255 -10.74 -7.76 9.17
N GLU A 256 -11.79 -8.25 9.87
CA GLU A 256 -12.25 -7.62 11.11
C GLU A 256 -11.24 -7.81 12.25
N VAL A 257 -10.59 -8.97 12.37
CA VAL A 257 -9.54 -9.18 13.37
C VAL A 257 -8.39 -8.21 13.15
N GLN A 258 -7.88 -8.09 11.91
CA GLN A 258 -6.80 -7.16 11.61
C GLN A 258 -7.23 -5.69 11.80
N ARG A 259 -8.46 -5.35 11.43
CA ARG A 259 -9.05 -4.03 11.68
C ARG A 259 -9.06 -3.68 13.17
N GLN A 260 -9.46 -4.60 14.05
CA GLN A 260 -9.46 -4.37 15.51
C GLN A 260 -8.04 -4.23 16.07
N ILE A 261 -7.07 -5.00 15.55
CA ILE A 261 -5.64 -4.85 15.89
C ILE A 261 -5.16 -3.44 15.56
N HIS A 262 -5.46 -2.96 14.35
CA HIS A 262 -5.10 -1.62 13.91
C HIS A 262 -5.77 -0.52 14.73
N ILE A 263 -7.08 -0.60 15.00
CA ILE A 263 -7.80 0.36 15.84
C ILE A 263 -7.14 0.46 17.21
N ARG A 264 -6.87 -0.69 17.85
CA ARG A 264 -6.17 -0.72 19.15
C ARG A 264 -4.79 -0.08 19.06
N HIS A 265 -4.05 -0.31 17.97
CA HIS A 265 -2.73 0.27 17.77
C HIS A 265 -2.78 1.81 17.70
N GLN A 266 -3.63 2.36 16.83
CA GLN A 266 -3.76 3.80 16.64
C GLN A 266 -4.35 4.50 17.87
N ARG A 267 -5.27 3.87 18.61
CA ARG A 267 -5.79 4.47 19.85
C ARG A 267 -4.68 4.74 20.87
N HIS A 268 -3.67 3.87 20.95
CA HIS A 268 -2.56 4.04 21.88
C HIS A 268 -1.44 4.95 21.38
N ARG A 269 -1.22 5.06 20.06
CA ARG A 269 -0.13 5.87 19.45
C ARG A 269 -0.60 7.16 18.79
N TRP A 270 -1.91 7.37 18.80
CA TRP A 270 -2.65 8.49 18.25
C TRP A 270 -2.50 8.64 16.72
N LEU A 271 -3.29 9.52 16.11
CA LEU A 271 -3.33 9.66 14.65
C LEU A 271 -2.10 10.44 14.18
N ALA A 272 -1.41 9.93 13.17
CA ALA A 272 -0.26 10.63 12.59
C ALA A 272 -0.69 11.73 11.62
N GLY A 273 0.12 12.78 11.53
CA GLY A 273 -0.01 13.83 10.54
C GLY A 273 1.27 14.65 10.47
N TRP A 274 1.24 15.72 9.70
CA TRP A 274 2.31 16.72 9.71
C TRP A 274 1.75 18.11 9.98
N VAL A 275 2.65 19.03 10.30
CA VAL A 275 2.33 20.45 10.38
C VAL A 275 2.39 21.07 9.00
N ASP A 276 1.28 21.65 8.55
CA ASP A 276 1.23 22.44 7.32
C ASP A 276 1.78 23.85 7.56
N HIS A 277 1.40 24.47 8.69
CA HIS A 277 1.70 25.87 8.99
C HIS A 277 1.65 26.16 10.50
N VAL A 278 2.37 27.20 10.95
CA VAL A 278 2.30 27.71 12.33
C VAL A 278 2.10 29.22 12.33
N GLU A 279 1.04 29.69 12.99
CA GLU A 279 0.83 31.11 13.29
C GLU A 279 1.39 31.41 14.67
N HIS A 280 2.47 32.20 14.74
CA HIS A 280 3.08 32.58 16.00
C HIS A 280 2.27 33.66 16.73
N GLN A 281 2.15 33.52 18.04
CA GLN A 281 1.50 34.46 18.94
C GLN A 281 2.46 34.88 20.07
N ALA A 282 2.08 35.90 20.83
CA ALA A 282 2.88 36.38 21.96
C ALA A 282 3.08 35.30 23.03
N ALA A 283 4.16 35.43 23.82
CA ALA A 283 4.48 34.56 24.95
C ALA A 283 4.66 33.07 24.60
N GLY A 284 5.13 32.75 23.38
CA GLY A 284 5.45 31.37 22.97
C GLY A 284 4.25 30.56 22.47
N LYS A 285 3.06 31.17 22.44
CA LYS A 285 1.84 30.56 21.92
C LYS A 285 1.85 30.48 20.39
N GLY A 286 1.01 29.63 19.83
CA GLY A 286 0.70 29.66 18.42
C GLY A 286 -0.44 28.76 18.01
N ILE A 287 -0.87 28.90 16.76
CA ILE A 287 -1.87 28.03 16.14
C ILE A 287 -1.14 27.12 15.17
N VAL A 288 -1.23 25.81 15.40
CA VAL A 288 -0.61 24.79 14.56
C VAL A 288 -1.69 24.21 13.64
N THR A 289 -1.49 24.33 12.34
CA THR A 289 -2.33 23.71 11.31
C THR A 289 -1.72 22.37 10.93
N VAL A 290 -2.50 21.30 11.03
CA VAL A 290 -2.05 19.93 10.82
C VAL A 290 -2.95 19.22 9.83
N THR A 291 -2.36 18.47 8.89
CA THR A 291 -3.07 17.50 8.05
C THR A 291 -2.77 16.09 8.52
N LEU A 292 -3.81 15.30 8.79
CA LEU A 292 -3.67 13.90 9.21
C LEU A 292 -3.38 12.99 8.00
N PHE A 293 -2.53 12.00 8.22
CA PHE A 293 -2.22 10.98 7.23
C PHE A 293 -3.38 10.02 7.03
N GLY A 294 -3.48 9.48 5.82
CA GLY A 294 -4.49 8.51 5.42
C GLY A 294 -4.12 7.08 5.83
N GLY A 295 -4.94 6.14 5.39
CA GLY A 295 -4.68 4.70 5.56
C GLY A 295 -5.12 4.09 6.88
N MET A 296 -5.62 4.87 7.84
CA MET A 296 -6.21 4.36 9.09
C MET A 296 -7.68 3.98 8.92
N ASP A 297 -8.21 3.21 9.88
CA ASP A 297 -9.63 2.85 9.92
C ASP A 297 -10.54 4.09 10.07
N ASN A 298 -11.63 4.14 9.30
CA ASN A 298 -12.55 5.28 9.28
C ASN A 298 -13.15 5.60 10.65
N SER A 299 -13.38 4.61 11.51
CA SER A 299 -13.95 4.85 12.85
C SER A 299 -13.03 5.70 13.74
N LEU A 300 -11.72 5.69 13.50
CA LEU A 300 -10.76 6.52 14.20
C LEU A 300 -10.90 7.99 13.79
N TYR A 301 -11.09 8.24 12.50
CA TYR A 301 -11.35 9.59 11.97
C TYR A 301 -12.71 10.11 12.38
N ASP A 302 -13.74 9.27 12.38
CA ASP A 302 -15.08 9.65 12.84
C ASP A 302 -15.06 10.03 14.32
N LEU A 303 -14.30 9.28 15.14
CA LEU A 303 -14.09 9.61 16.54
C LEU A 303 -13.32 10.93 16.71
N ALA A 304 -12.30 11.17 15.89
CA ALA A 304 -11.58 12.44 15.86
C ALA A 304 -12.51 13.61 15.51
N ARG A 305 -13.29 13.51 14.42
CA ARG A 305 -14.30 14.52 14.03
C ARG A 305 -15.30 14.80 15.15
N ALA A 306 -15.78 13.76 15.82
CA ALA A 306 -16.77 13.90 16.88
C ALA A 306 -16.24 14.67 18.10
N GLN A 307 -14.96 14.51 18.43
CA GLN A 307 -14.36 15.01 19.67
C GLN A 307 -13.50 16.26 19.50
N ALA A 308 -12.94 16.47 18.31
CA ALA A 308 -12.07 17.60 17.97
C ALA A 308 -12.86 18.73 17.30
N LYS A 309 -14.10 18.97 17.75
CA LYS A 309 -14.90 20.11 17.29
C LYS A 309 -14.31 21.43 17.80
N PRO A 310 -14.59 22.58 17.18
CA PRO A 310 -14.18 23.89 17.71
C PRO A 310 -14.56 24.05 19.19
N GLY A 311 -13.58 24.42 20.03
CA GLY A 311 -13.71 24.49 21.49
C GLY A 311 -13.47 23.18 22.24
N GLY A 312 -13.38 22.04 21.53
CA GLY A 312 -12.91 20.76 22.07
C GLY A 312 -11.40 20.79 22.34
N GLY A 313 -10.91 19.86 23.17
CA GLY A 313 -9.48 19.74 23.47
C GLY A 313 -8.78 18.71 22.57
N ALA A 314 -7.53 18.99 22.25
CA ALA A 314 -6.62 18.07 21.57
C ALA A 314 -5.23 18.11 22.19
N ALA A 315 -4.46 17.03 22.00
CA ALA A 315 -3.04 16.98 22.32
C ALA A 315 -2.21 16.65 21.06
N LEU A 316 -1.08 17.32 20.91
CA LEU A 316 -0.11 17.10 19.84
C LEU A 316 1.23 16.67 20.44
N ALA A 317 1.72 15.50 20.09
CA ALA A 317 3.09 15.07 20.37
C ALA A 317 3.96 15.21 19.12
N ALA A 318 5.19 15.69 19.27
CA ALA A 318 6.17 15.67 18.18
C ALA A 318 6.54 14.23 17.82
N GLY A 319 6.57 13.93 16.53
CA GLY A 319 6.90 12.62 15.98
C GLY A 319 8.11 12.68 15.04
N GLU A 320 8.75 11.53 14.88
CA GLU A 320 9.78 11.29 13.86
C GLU A 320 9.14 10.89 12.52
N PRO A 321 9.89 10.92 11.39
CA PRO A 321 9.43 10.35 10.13
C PRO A 321 8.99 8.88 10.21
N THR A 322 9.51 8.13 11.19
CA THR A 322 9.10 6.75 11.50
C THR A 322 7.79 6.67 12.29
N LEU A 323 7.11 7.81 12.51
CA LEU A 323 5.90 7.98 13.31
C LEU A 323 6.05 7.67 14.81
N ARG A 324 7.28 7.46 15.27
CA ARG A 324 7.61 7.26 16.67
C ARG A 324 7.54 8.59 17.43
N THR A 325 7.12 8.52 18.68
CA THR A 325 7.21 9.62 19.65
C THR A 325 8.19 9.23 20.76
N TRP A 326 8.83 10.21 21.40
CA TRP A 326 9.75 9.92 22.50
C TRP A 326 9.00 9.54 23.78
N TRP A 327 8.22 10.49 24.33
CA TRP A 327 7.38 10.25 25.48
C TRP A 327 6.06 11.03 25.35
N GLN A 328 5.19 10.59 24.43
CA GLN A 328 4.00 11.37 24.04
C GLN A 328 3.10 11.84 25.19
N GLU A 329 2.92 11.08 26.26
CA GLU A 329 2.09 11.49 27.41
C GLU A 329 2.69 12.67 28.20
N HIS A 330 4.01 12.86 28.13
CA HIS A 330 4.74 13.91 28.83
C HIS A 330 5.12 15.06 27.89
N ASP A 331 5.48 14.74 26.65
CA ASP A 331 6.02 15.70 25.68
C ASP A 331 4.93 16.33 24.80
N SER A 332 3.68 15.84 24.87
CA SER A 332 2.57 16.46 24.15
C SER A 332 2.21 17.83 24.71
N LYS A 333 1.76 18.72 23.83
CA LYS A 333 1.11 19.97 24.21
C LYS A 333 -0.37 19.88 23.90
N SER A 334 -1.17 20.29 24.87
CA SER A 334 -2.63 20.30 24.76
C SER A 334 -3.13 21.70 24.50
N GLY A 335 -4.28 21.81 23.84
CA GLY A 335 -5.00 23.06 23.74
C GLY A 335 -6.31 22.92 22.95
N PRO A 336 -7.04 24.03 22.78
CA PRO A 336 -8.32 24.01 22.09
C PRO A 336 -8.14 23.81 20.59
N VAL A 337 -9.01 22.98 20.02
CA VAL A 337 -9.21 22.90 18.57
C VAL A 337 -10.00 24.14 18.16
N LEU A 338 -9.45 24.90 17.22
CA LEU A 338 -10.07 26.10 16.67
C LEU A 338 -10.89 25.78 15.42
N ASP A 339 -10.43 24.82 14.62
CA ASP A 339 -11.06 24.40 13.38
C ASP A 339 -10.74 22.93 13.09
N PHE A 340 -11.69 22.23 12.46
CA PHE A 340 -11.55 20.87 11.98
C PHE A 340 -12.37 20.75 10.71
N LYS A 341 -11.72 20.44 9.58
CA LYS A 341 -12.38 20.39 8.28
C LYS A 341 -11.93 19.22 7.43
N ASP A 342 -12.83 18.81 6.54
CA ASP A 342 -12.57 17.86 5.48
C ASP A 342 -12.11 18.61 4.21
N ILE A 343 -11.01 18.13 3.62
CA ILE A 343 -10.46 18.55 2.34
C ILE A 343 -10.98 17.56 1.29
N PRO A 344 -11.78 18.00 0.32
CA PRO A 344 -12.31 17.12 -0.70
C PRO A 344 -11.18 16.60 -1.60
N ASN A 345 -11.33 15.35 -2.06
CA ASN A 345 -10.39 14.68 -2.98
C ASN A 345 -8.92 14.73 -2.48
N PRO A 346 -8.64 14.22 -1.28
CA PRO A 346 -7.28 14.25 -0.75
C PRO A 346 -6.32 13.45 -1.63
N PRO A 347 -5.06 13.92 -1.77
CA PRO A 347 -4.03 13.16 -2.47
C PRO A 347 -3.70 11.85 -1.73
N PRO A 348 -3.08 10.85 -2.41
CA PRO A 348 -2.62 9.64 -1.76
C PRO A 348 -1.77 9.91 -0.52
N GLY A 349 -2.04 9.17 0.56
CA GLY A 349 -1.36 9.35 1.84
C GLY A 349 -1.96 10.42 2.75
N SER A 350 -2.87 11.26 2.26
CA SER A 350 -3.66 12.18 3.09
C SER A 350 -5.00 11.57 3.49
N SER A 351 -5.46 11.83 4.71
CA SER A 351 -6.83 11.49 5.13
C SER A 351 -7.87 12.49 4.61
N GLY A 352 -7.42 13.65 4.13
CA GLY A 352 -8.29 14.80 3.88
C GLY A 352 -8.74 15.51 5.15
N LEU A 353 -8.19 15.21 6.32
CA LEU A 353 -8.56 15.89 7.56
C LEU A 353 -7.50 16.93 7.93
N GLN A 354 -7.94 18.17 8.08
CA GLN A 354 -7.10 19.27 8.56
C GLN A 354 -7.68 19.87 9.84
N LEU A 355 -6.80 20.12 10.81
CA LEU A 355 -7.15 20.68 12.11
C LEU A 355 -6.24 21.86 12.45
N ARG A 356 -6.81 22.84 13.15
CA ARG A 356 -6.08 23.97 13.75
C ARG A 356 -6.17 23.88 15.26
N VAL A 357 -5.04 23.77 15.93
CA VAL A 357 -4.98 23.64 17.39
C VAL A 357 -4.15 24.78 17.94
N GLN A 358 -4.70 25.49 18.93
CA GLN A 358 -3.92 26.49 19.67
C GLN A 358 -3.07 25.80 20.71
N ILE A 359 -1.78 26.10 20.74
CA ILE A 359 -0.79 25.55 21.66
C ILE A 359 -0.16 26.70 22.42
N ASP A 360 -0.06 26.57 23.75
CA ASP A 360 0.51 27.63 24.59
C ASP A 360 2.05 27.66 24.56
N GLU A 361 2.69 26.52 24.31
CA GLU A 361 4.15 26.38 24.30
C GLU A 361 4.60 25.67 23.02
N LEU A 362 4.98 26.45 22.00
CA LEU A 362 5.46 25.89 20.74
C LEU A 362 6.81 25.18 20.93
N LEU A 363 6.87 23.93 20.47
CA LEU A 363 8.10 23.12 20.41
C LEU A 363 8.72 23.16 19.00
N GLU A 364 10.02 22.87 18.93
CA GLU A 364 10.74 22.72 17.65
C GLU A 364 10.11 21.66 16.72
N GLY A 365 9.49 20.63 17.30
CA GLY A 365 8.76 19.59 16.58
C GLY A 365 7.47 20.05 15.90
N TYR A 366 7.04 21.31 16.08
CA TYR A 366 5.87 21.86 15.40
C TYR A 366 6.21 22.71 14.18
N ARG A 367 7.45 22.77 13.72
CA ARG A 367 7.76 23.50 12.47
C ARG A 367 7.01 22.91 11.27
N PRO A 368 6.67 23.73 10.25
CA PRO A 368 6.10 23.23 9.00
C PRO A 368 6.91 22.05 8.42
N GLY A 369 6.20 21.03 7.96
CA GLY A 369 6.75 19.77 7.47
C GLY A 369 7.12 18.73 8.54
N ARG A 370 7.15 19.10 9.84
CA ARG A 370 7.43 18.14 10.92
C ARG A 370 6.25 17.22 11.17
N ILE A 371 6.56 16.01 11.61
CA ILE A 371 5.58 14.96 11.92
C ILE A 371 5.06 15.15 13.34
N ILE A 372 3.77 14.88 13.53
CA ILE A 372 3.10 14.90 14.83
C ILE A 372 2.24 13.65 15.01
N ARG A 373 1.90 13.38 16.28
CA ARG A 373 0.81 12.50 16.69
C ARG A 373 -0.29 13.33 17.35
N PHE A 374 -1.49 13.27 16.79
CA PHE A 374 -2.69 13.98 17.22
C PHE A 374 -3.60 13.06 18.02
N ARG A 375 -3.88 13.47 19.27
CA ARG A 375 -4.81 12.81 20.18
C ARG A 375 -6.10 13.61 20.32
N PRO A 376 -7.25 13.11 19.86
CA PRO A 376 -8.53 13.62 20.32
C PRO A 376 -8.79 13.14 21.76
N ASN A 377 -9.51 13.92 22.57
CA ASN A 377 -9.64 13.69 24.02
C ASN A 377 -10.09 12.28 24.44
N GLY A 378 -10.88 11.57 23.64
CA GLY A 378 -11.36 10.22 23.95
C GLY A 378 -10.40 9.09 23.58
N PHE A 379 -9.23 9.40 23.01
CA PHE A 379 -8.16 8.41 22.87
C PHE A 379 -7.44 8.28 24.21
N PRO A 380 -7.02 7.07 24.60
CA PRO A 380 -6.30 6.88 25.85
C PRO A 380 -4.94 7.61 25.81
N SER A 381 -4.53 8.15 26.96
CA SER A 381 -3.17 8.62 27.18
C SER A 381 -2.43 7.52 27.92
N VAL A 382 -1.51 6.83 27.22
CA VAL A 382 -0.78 5.69 27.77
C VAL A 382 0.71 5.86 27.56
N LYS A 383 1.47 5.30 28.50
CA LYS A 383 2.90 5.15 28.38
C LYS A 383 3.23 4.08 27.34
N LEU A 384 3.89 4.48 26.27
CA LEU A 384 4.40 3.52 25.27
C LEU A 384 5.57 2.71 25.84
N PRO A 385 5.73 1.44 25.42
CA PRO A 385 6.86 0.59 25.81
C PRO A 385 8.21 1.26 25.52
N PRO A 386 9.21 1.14 26.41
CA PRO A 386 10.55 1.69 26.18
C PRO A 386 11.21 1.21 24.88
N GLU A 387 10.91 -0.02 24.43
CA GLU A 387 11.44 -0.64 23.22
C GLU A 387 11.00 0.10 21.96
N GLU A 388 9.92 0.89 22.03
CA GLU A 388 9.48 1.73 20.91
C GLU A 388 10.22 3.08 20.87
N ARG A 389 11.16 3.34 21.77
CA ARG A 389 11.96 4.58 21.85
C ARG A 389 13.37 4.43 21.27
N VAL A 390 13.77 3.23 20.89
CA VAL A 390 15.11 2.90 20.38
C VAL A 390 15.30 3.37 18.94
N LYS A 391 16.51 3.82 18.58
CA LYS A 391 16.83 4.34 17.24
C LYS A 391 17.41 3.27 16.30
N SER A 392 17.97 2.21 16.86
CA SER A 392 18.53 1.09 16.12
C SER A 392 18.17 -0.24 16.78
N LEU A 393 18.43 -1.33 16.07
CA LEU A 393 18.32 -2.68 16.63
C LEU A 393 19.33 -2.92 17.75
N ASP A 394 20.51 -2.30 17.67
CA ASP A 394 21.58 -2.45 18.67
C ASP A 394 21.28 -1.70 19.98
N ASP A 395 20.37 -0.71 19.94
CA ASP A 395 19.89 0.02 21.11
C ASP A 395 18.78 -0.73 21.88
N ARG A 396 18.38 -1.94 21.44
CA ARG A 396 17.31 -2.75 22.06
C ARG A 396 17.75 -3.58 23.24
#